data_AF-A0A7K5Z4R5-F1
#
_entry.id   AF-A0A7K5Z4R5-F1
#
_cell.length_a   1.000
_cell.length_b   1.000
_cell.length_c   1.000
_cell.angle_alpha   90.00
_cell.angle_beta   90.00
_cell.angle_gamma   90.00
#
_symmetry.space_group_name_H-M   'P 1'
#
loop_
_entity.id
_entity.type
_entity.pdbx_description
1 polymer ?
#
loop_
_entity_poly.entity_id
_entity_poly.type
_entity_poly.pdbx_seq_one_letter_code
_entity_poly.pdbx_strand_id
1 'polypeptide(L)'
;MKEAEIRRLWAANVLRVFSVILTAVVPAFFWDGFTVVGTHLVWLCICSVAVSALSIILHLVLTPNVTPKRSSFAHKISRFLKCCVYFFMSCILFHAIIVLYGAPLIESVTETFLFAVLLSTFTTLQCLCTLGPNIQAWIRVFSKNG
;
A
#
# COMPACT_ATOMS: atom_id res chain seq x y z
N MET A 1 2.10 -20.91 -12.81
CA MET A 1 2.62 -19.54 -13.08
C MET A 1 3.95 -19.68 -13.78
N LYS A 2 4.31 -18.81 -14.73
CA LYS A 2 5.63 -18.91 -15.38
C LYS A 2 6.73 -18.54 -14.38
N GLU A 3 7.87 -19.23 -14.38
CA GLU A 3 9.03 -18.94 -13.51
C GLU A 3 9.45 -17.46 -13.54
N ALA A 4 9.40 -16.84 -14.73
CA ALA A 4 9.70 -15.42 -14.90
C ALA A 4 8.73 -14.50 -14.12
N GLU A 5 7.47 -14.89 -13.98
CA GLU A 5 6.45 -14.14 -13.24
C GLU A 5 6.66 -14.26 -11.72
N ILE A 6 7.01 -15.46 -11.25
CA ILE A 6 7.36 -15.70 -9.84
C ILE A 6 8.59 -14.87 -9.45
N ARG A 7 9.66 -14.90 -10.27
CA ARG A 7 10.87 -14.11 -10.04
C ARG A 7 10.59 -12.61 -10.01
N ARG A 8 9.67 -12.13 -10.85
CA ARG A 8 9.26 -10.73 -10.91
C ARG A 8 8.48 -10.30 -9.67
N LEU A 9 7.55 -11.14 -9.18
CA LEU A 9 6.83 -10.90 -7.93
C LEU A 9 7.77 -10.90 -6.73
N TRP A 10 8.73 -11.83 -6.70
CA TRP A 10 9.75 -11.89 -5.65
C TRP A 10 10.61 -10.62 -5.66
N ALA A 11 11.13 -10.19 -6.81
CA ALA A 11 11.90 -8.96 -6.94
C ALA A 11 11.12 -7.71 -6.51
N ALA A 12 9.83 -7.63 -6.85
CA ALA A 12 8.96 -6.53 -6.42
C ALA A 12 8.83 -6.47 -4.88
N ASN A 13 8.70 -7.62 -4.21
CA ASN A 13 8.64 -7.67 -2.75
C ASN A 13 9.98 -7.34 -2.09
N VAL A 14 11.10 -7.83 -2.64
CA VAL A 14 12.45 -7.47 -2.17
C VAL A 14 12.66 -5.95 -2.28
N LEU A 15 12.25 -5.33 -3.38
CA LEU A 15 12.38 -3.90 -3.58
C LEU A 15 11.53 -3.09 -2.58
N ARG A 16 10.34 -3.60 -2.21
CA ARG A 16 9.51 -2.99 -1.15
C ARG A 16 10.18 -3.07 0.21
N VAL A 17 10.76 -4.22 0.59
CA VAL A 17 11.53 -4.35 1.85
C VAL A 17 12.70 -3.38 1.85
N PHE A 18 13.46 -3.32 0.76
CA PHE A 18 14.57 -2.38 0.61
C PHE A 18 14.11 -0.92 0.73
N SER A 19 12.95 -0.58 0.16
CA SER A 19 12.36 0.77 0.30
C SER A 19 12.09 1.15 1.76
N VAL A 20 11.66 0.21 2.61
CA VAL A 20 11.44 0.47 4.05
C VAL A 20 12.77 0.72 4.77
N ILE A 21 13.80 -0.05 4.44
CA ILE A 21 15.14 0.14 5.01
C ILE A 21 15.68 1.52 4.58
N LEU A 22 15.54 1.87 3.29
CA LEU A 22 15.95 3.18 2.80
C LEU A 22 15.21 4.32 3.50
N THR A 23 13.91 4.21 3.78
CA THR A 23 13.17 5.28 4.46
C THR A 23 13.60 5.46 5.91
N ALA A 24 14.24 4.46 6.53
CA ALA A 24 14.82 4.57 7.86
C ALA A 24 16.23 5.19 7.87
N VAL A 25 16.99 5.06 6.77
CA VAL A 25 18.41 5.50 6.72
C VAL A 25 18.57 6.80 5.93
N VAL A 26 17.90 6.93 4.79
CA VAL A 26 18.07 8.05 3.85
C VAL A 26 17.71 9.40 4.50
N PRO A 27 16.58 9.57 5.22
CA PRO A 27 16.25 10.85 5.83
C PRO A 27 17.29 11.33 6.85
N ALA A 28 17.98 10.41 7.53
CA ALA A 28 19.01 10.74 8.52
C ALA A 28 20.21 11.48 7.91
N PHE A 29 20.48 11.32 6.61
CA PHE A 29 21.57 12.02 5.94
C PHE A 29 21.21 13.47 5.56
N PHE A 30 19.93 13.79 5.42
CA PHE A 30 19.45 15.09 4.94
C PHE A 30 18.77 15.93 6.02
N TRP A 31 18.35 15.30 7.12
CA TRP A 31 17.61 15.95 8.20
C TRP A 31 18.31 15.73 9.55
N ASP A 32 18.96 16.78 10.05
CA ASP A 32 19.55 16.81 11.38
C ASP A 32 18.50 16.55 12.48
N GLY A 33 18.73 15.51 13.29
CA GLY A 33 17.81 15.11 14.37
C GLY A 33 16.75 14.09 13.97
N PHE A 34 16.73 13.62 12.72
CA PHE A 34 15.89 12.50 12.33
C PHE A 34 16.29 11.22 13.09
N THR A 35 15.32 10.61 13.76
CA THR A 35 15.46 9.27 14.35
C THR A 35 14.19 8.49 14.12
N VAL A 36 14.30 7.19 13.80
CA VAL A 36 13.13 6.33 13.54
C VAL A 36 12.15 6.34 14.72
N VAL A 37 12.66 6.32 15.96
CA VAL A 37 11.83 6.31 17.18
C VAL A 37 11.35 7.71 17.57
N GLY A 38 12.24 8.70 17.59
CA GLY A 38 11.90 10.06 18.01
C GLY A 38 11.05 10.83 17.00
N THR A 39 11.12 10.46 15.72
CA THR A 39 10.33 11.06 14.62
C THR A 39 9.42 10.03 13.93
N HIS A 40 8.94 9.04 14.70
CA HIS A 40 8.20 7.88 14.19
C HIS A 40 7.00 8.26 13.31
N LEU A 41 6.24 9.33 13.61
CA LEU A 41 5.13 9.76 12.75
C LEU A 41 5.59 10.22 11.37
N VAL A 42 6.68 10.99 11.33
CA VAL A 42 7.29 11.45 10.08
C VAL A 42 7.84 10.25 9.30
N TRP A 43 8.51 9.33 9.98
CA TRP A 43 9.00 8.11 9.36
C TRP A 43 7.87 7.22 8.81
N LEU A 44 6.77 7.03 9.55
CA LEU A 44 5.59 6.29 9.09
C LEU A 44 5.00 6.92 7.83
N CYS A 45 4.88 8.25 7.79
CA CYS A 45 4.45 9.00 6.60
C CYS A 45 5.39 8.77 5.40
N ILE A 46 6.70 8.98 5.59
CA ILE A 46 7.70 8.79 4.53
C ILE A 46 7.68 7.35 4.01
N CYS A 47 7.59 6.38 4.92
CA CYS A 47 7.53 4.96 4.60
C CYS A 47 6.28 4.62 3.78
N SER A 48 5.10 5.05 4.22
CA SER A 48 3.85 4.80 3.49
C SER A 48 3.87 5.43 2.10
N VAL A 49 4.33 6.69 1.97
CA VAL A 49 4.42 7.38 0.68
C VAL A 49 5.40 6.66 -0.25
N ALA A 50 6.60 6.31 0.23
CA ALA A 50 7.61 5.64 -0.58
C ALA A 50 7.14 4.27 -1.08
N VAL A 51 6.59 3.44 -0.19
CA VAL A 51 6.10 2.10 -0.56
C VAL A 51 4.87 2.17 -1.47
N SER A 52 4.00 3.17 -1.27
CA SER A 52 2.85 3.39 -2.14
C SER A 52 3.28 3.79 -3.54
N ALA A 53 4.16 4.79 -3.66
CA ALA A 53 4.71 5.24 -4.93
C ALA A 53 5.41 4.09 -5.65
N LEU A 54 6.27 3.35 -4.95
CA LEU A 54 6.95 2.19 -5.50
C LEU A 54 5.97 1.12 -5.98
N SER A 55 4.93 0.82 -5.21
CA SER A 55 3.93 -0.19 -5.58
C SER A 55 3.13 0.22 -6.82
N ILE A 56 2.79 1.51 -6.95
CA ILE A 56 2.14 2.06 -8.14
C ILE A 56 3.08 2.01 -9.34
N ILE A 57 4.35 2.42 -9.19
CA ILE A 57 5.35 2.39 -10.27
C ILE A 57 5.58 0.95 -10.73
N LEU A 58 5.79 0.01 -9.81
CA LEU A 58 5.94 -1.41 -10.12
C LEU A 58 4.69 -1.95 -10.83
N HIS A 59 3.49 -1.56 -10.40
CA HIS A 59 2.28 -1.95 -11.10
C HIS A 59 2.24 -1.41 -12.54
N LEU A 60 2.58 -0.14 -12.75
CA LEU A 60 2.60 0.48 -14.08
C LEU A 60 3.65 -0.14 -15.00
N VAL A 61 4.84 -0.46 -14.48
CA VAL A 61 5.96 -1.03 -15.25
C VAL A 61 5.75 -2.52 -15.54
N LEU A 62 5.27 -3.29 -14.56
CA LEU A 62 5.18 -4.75 -14.66
C LEU A 62 3.86 -5.22 -15.28
N THR A 63 2.82 -4.38 -15.30
CA THR A 63 1.59 -4.68 -16.03
C THR A 63 1.88 -4.55 -17.51
N PRO A 64 1.90 -5.64 -18.29
CA PRO A 64 2.03 -5.53 -19.73
C PRO A 64 0.89 -4.63 -20.21
N ASN A 65 1.19 -3.61 -21.02
CA ASN A 65 0.19 -2.76 -21.66
C ASN A 65 -0.86 -3.67 -22.32
N VAL A 66 -1.96 -3.93 -21.61
CA VAL A 66 -3.10 -4.62 -22.19
C VAL A 66 -3.53 -3.69 -23.30
N THR A 67 -3.44 -4.20 -24.54
CA THR A 67 -3.87 -3.53 -25.79
C THR A 67 -4.94 -2.50 -25.49
N PRO A 68 -4.79 -1.23 -25.94
CA PRO A 68 -5.68 -0.15 -25.58
C PRO A 68 -7.09 -0.45 -26.11
N LYS A 69 -7.85 -1.27 -25.40
CA LYS A 69 -9.29 -1.26 -25.46
C LYS A 69 -9.62 0.18 -25.10
N ARG A 70 -10.28 0.87 -26.01
CA ARG A 70 -10.61 2.30 -26.03
C ARG A 70 -11.33 2.73 -24.74
N SER A 71 -10.62 2.67 -23.60
CA SER A 71 -11.17 2.94 -22.28
C SER A 71 -11.12 4.44 -22.18
N SER A 72 -12.29 5.07 -22.22
CA SER A 72 -12.42 6.49 -21.96
C SER A 72 -11.62 6.85 -20.70
N PHE A 73 -10.96 8.00 -20.73
CA PHE A 73 -10.26 8.56 -19.57
C PHE A 73 -11.15 8.55 -18.31
N ALA A 74 -12.45 8.76 -18.49
CA ALA A 74 -13.46 8.65 -17.44
C ALA A 74 -13.49 7.26 -16.75
N HIS A 75 -13.33 6.17 -17.52
CA HIS A 75 -13.27 4.81 -16.95
C HIS A 75 -11.99 4.60 -16.12
N LYS A 76 -10.85 5.15 -16.56
CA LYS A 76 -9.60 5.10 -15.78
C LYS A 76 -9.72 5.87 -14.47
N ILE A 77 -10.28 7.09 -14.52
CA ILE A 77 -10.54 7.90 -13.31
C ILE A 77 -11.51 7.19 -12.37
N SER A 78 -12.63 6.68 -12.88
CA SER A 78 -13.61 5.95 -12.07
C SER A 78 -12.98 4.76 -11.36
N ARG A 79 -12.12 4.01 -12.06
CA ARG A 79 -11.38 2.89 -11.46
C ARG A 79 -10.41 3.36 -10.38
N PHE A 80 -9.66 4.43 -10.64
CA PHE A 80 -8.73 5.01 -9.67
C PHE A 80 -9.47 5.50 -8.41
N LEU A 81 -10.58 6.23 -8.57
CA LEU A 81 -11.40 6.69 -7.44
C LEU A 81 -11.94 5.52 -6.62
N LYS A 82 -12.40 4.43 -7.26
CA LYS A 82 -12.81 3.21 -6.54
C LYS A 82 -11.64 2.60 -5.75
N CYS A 83 -10.43 2.58 -6.31
CA CYS A 83 -9.25 2.13 -5.56
C CYS A 83 -8.96 3.03 -4.35
N CYS A 84 -9.05 4.35 -4.51
CA CYS A 84 -8.85 5.29 -3.41
C CYS A 84 -9.88 5.09 -2.30
N VAL A 85 -11.16 4.89 -2.64
CA VAL A 85 -12.22 4.60 -1.68
C VAL A 85 -11.93 3.30 -0.93
N TYR A 86 -11.55 2.22 -1.62
CA TYR A 86 -11.23 0.95 -0.96
C TYR A 86 -9.98 1.04 -0.06
N PHE A 87 -8.96 1.78 -0.48
CA PHE A 87 -7.79 2.04 0.36
C PHE A 87 -8.15 2.86 1.60
N PHE A 88 -8.96 3.90 1.45
CA PHE A 88 -9.44 4.70 2.57
C PHE A 88 -10.27 3.86 3.54
N MET A 89 -11.21 3.06 3.02
CA MET A 89 -12.01 2.15 3.84
C MET A 89 -11.15 1.15 4.61
N SER A 90 -10.07 0.63 4.02
CA SER A 90 -9.17 -0.26 4.76
C SER A 90 -8.38 0.47 5.84
N CYS A 91 -8.01 1.74 5.63
CA CYS A 91 -7.35 2.54 6.67
C CYS A 91 -8.27 2.71 7.87
N ILE A 92 -9.55 3.02 7.64
CA ILE A 92 -10.56 3.12 8.71
C ILE A 92 -10.75 1.78 9.41
N LEU A 93 -10.84 0.68 8.66
CA LEU A 93 -11.00 -0.66 9.24
C LEU A 93 -9.80 -1.04 10.11
N PHE A 94 -8.56 -0.87 9.63
CA PHE A 94 -7.37 -1.18 10.42
C PHE A 94 -7.24 -0.26 11.63
N HIS A 95 -7.58 1.02 11.50
CA HIS A 95 -7.60 1.94 12.64
C HIS A 95 -8.59 1.48 13.71
N ALA A 96 -9.82 1.11 13.30
CA ALA A 96 -10.81 0.55 14.20
C ALA A 96 -10.32 -0.74 14.87
N ILE A 97 -9.66 -1.64 14.13
CA ILE A 97 -9.06 -2.86 14.70
C ILE A 97 -8.00 -2.48 15.75
N ILE A 98 -7.05 -1.62 15.44
CA ILE A 98 -5.99 -1.19 16.38
C ILE A 98 -6.59 -0.62 17.67
N VAL A 99 -7.62 0.21 17.55
CA VAL A 99 -8.39 0.76 18.66
C VAL A 99 -9.05 -0.35 19.50
N LEU A 100 -9.75 -1.30 18.84
CA LEU A 100 -10.42 -2.41 19.52
C LEU A 100 -9.43 -3.34 20.24
N TYR A 101 -8.19 -3.43 19.76
CA TYR A 101 -7.10 -4.15 20.41
C TYR A 101 -6.47 -3.38 21.59
N GLY A 102 -7.01 -2.22 21.96
CA GLY A 102 -6.66 -1.50 23.19
C GLY A 102 -5.83 -0.24 22.99
N ALA A 103 -5.62 0.23 21.75
CA ALA A 103 -4.92 1.49 21.53
C ALA A 103 -5.79 2.70 21.94
N PRO A 104 -5.22 3.72 22.59
CA PRO A 104 -5.98 4.87 23.08
C PRO A 104 -6.53 5.73 21.93
N LEU A 105 -7.85 5.91 21.94
CA LEU A 105 -8.62 6.60 20.89
C LEU A 105 -8.47 8.12 20.85
N ILE A 106 -7.96 8.75 21.90
CA ILE A 106 -7.96 10.22 22.02
C ILE A 106 -6.53 10.76 22.05
N GLU A 107 -5.63 10.05 22.73
CA GLU A 107 -4.24 10.49 22.90
C GLU A 107 -3.36 10.12 21.68
N SER A 108 -3.65 9.00 21.01
CA SER A 108 -2.81 8.46 19.92
C SER A 108 -3.55 8.30 18.59
N VAL A 109 -4.55 9.13 18.29
CA VAL A 109 -5.32 9.06 17.02
C VAL A 109 -4.41 9.10 15.81
N THR A 110 -3.49 10.07 15.79
CA THR A 110 -2.58 10.28 14.66
C THR A 110 -1.64 9.09 14.49
N GLU A 111 -1.10 8.55 15.58
CA GLU A 111 -0.15 7.43 15.55
C GLU A 111 -0.84 6.15 15.04
N THR A 112 -1.99 5.83 15.62
CA THR A 112 -2.77 4.65 15.25
C THR A 112 -3.34 4.76 13.83
N PHE A 113 -3.71 5.96 13.38
CA PHE A 113 -4.15 6.20 12.01
C PHE A 113 -2.99 6.07 11.01
N LEU A 114 -1.83 6.66 11.27
CA LEU A 114 -0.65 6.52 10.40
C LEU A 114 -0.17 5.07 10.35
N PHE A 115 -0.27 4.33 11.45
CA PHE A 115 0.00 2.90 11.46
C PHE A 115 -1.03 2.13 10.62
N ALA A 116 -2.32 2.47 10.70
CA ALA A 116 -3.36 1.88 9.86
C ALA A 116 -3.17 2.17 8.35
N VAL A 117 -2.70 3.37 8.01
CA VAL A 117 -2.32 3.75 6.64
C VAL A 117 -1.14 2.90 6.17
N LEU A 118 -0.14 2.67 7.02
CA LEU A 118 0.99 1.79 6.71
C LEU A 118 0.53 0.34 6.48
N LEU A 119 -0.29 -0.22 7.38
CA LEU A 119 -0.87 -1.56 7.22
C LEU A 119 -1.67 -1.68 5.92
N SER A 120 -2.50 -0.69 5.60
CA SER A 120 -3.25 -0.63 4.34
C SER A 120 -2.33 -0.57 3.12
N THR A 121 -1.19 0.11 3.22
CA THR A 121 -0.17 0.19 2.16
C THR A 121 0.43 -1.18 1.87
N PHE A 122 0.73 -1.97 2.91
CA PHE A 122 1.30 -3.30 2.73
C PHE A 122 0.30 -4.38 2.36
N THR A 123 -0.99 -4.21 2.67
CA THR A 123 -2.02 -5.22 2.45
C THR A 123 -2.96 -4.84 1.30
N THR A 124 -3.84 -3.86 1.52
CA THR A 124 -4.90 -3.44 0.60
C THR A 124 -4.35 -2.86 -0.69
N LEU A 125 -3.34 -1.98 -0.63
CA LEU A 125 -2.79 -1.36 -1.84
C LEU A 125 -2.18 -2.40 -2.78
N GLN A 126 -1.52 -3.42 -2.23
CA GLN A 126 -0.99 -4.51 -3.05
C GLN A 126 -2.10 -5.30 -3.76
N CYS A 127 -3.22 -5.55 -3.07
CA CYS A 127 -4.40 -6.18 -3.65
C CYS A 127 -5.03 -5.29 -4.72
N LEU A 128 -5.12 -3.98 -4.48
CA LEU A 128 -5.63 -3.01 -5.45
C LEU A 128 -4.76 -2.91 -6.70
N CYS A 129 -3.43 -2.91 -6.56
CA CYS A 129 -2.53 -2.97 -7.69
C CYS A 129 -2.68 -4.29 -8.46
N THR A 130 -2.79 -5.43 -7.78
CA THR A 130 -2.77 -6.74 -8.47
C THR A 130 -4.12 -7.12 -9.07
N LEU A 131 -5.20 -6.97 -8.30
CA LEU A 131 -6.55 -7.43 -8.63
C LEU A 131 -7.48 -6.28 -9.08
N GLY A 132 -7.09 -5.03 -8.84
CA GLY A 132 -7.95 -3.87 -9.05
C GLY A 132 -9.11 -3.80 -8.05
N PRO A 133 -10.08 -2.91 -8.26
CA PRO A 133 -11.25 -2.77 -7.39
C PRO A 133 -12.35 -3.82 -7.71
N ASN A 134 -11.97 -5.05 -8.07
CA ASN A 134 -12.90 -6.13 -8.39
C ASN A 134 -13.07 -7.08 -7.20
N ILE A 135 -14.08 -6.84 -6.38
CA ILE A 135 -14.37 -7.64 -5.17
C ILE A 135 -14.54 -9.13 -5.50
N GLN A 136 -15.13 -9.48 -6.65
CA GLN A 136 -15.30 -10.89 -7.05
C GLN A 136 -13.96 -11.59 -7.27
N ALA A 137 -12.97 -10.87 -7.80
CA ALA A 137 -11.61 -11.40 -7.94
C ALA A 137 -10.93 -11.59 -6.57
N TRP A 138 -11.23 -10.71 -5.61
CA TRP A 138 -10.68 -10.81 -4.25
C TRP A 138 -11.29 -12.01 -3.53
N ILE A 139 -12.62 -12.15 -3.56
CA ILE A 139 -13.34 -13.29 -2.99
C ILE A 139 -12.77 -14.59 -3.57
N ARG A 140 -12.61 -14.70 -4.89
CA ARG A 140 -12.02 -15.90 -5.52
C ARG A 140 -10.62 -16.25 -4.99
N VAL A 141 -9.80 -15.26 -4.65
CA VAL A 141 -8.43 -15.47 -4.16
C VAL A 141 -8.41 -15.80 -2.67
N PHE A 142 -9.29 -15.18 -1.88
CA PHE A 142 -9.29 -15.29 -0.42
C PHE A 142 -10.32 -16.29 0.16
N SER A 143 -11.33 -16.66 -0.61
CA SER A 143 -12.34 -17.66 -0.27
C SER A 143 -11.92 -19.02 -0.82
N LYS A 144 -11.99 -20.06 0.02
CA LYS A 144 -11.72 -21.44 -0.38
C LYS A 144 -12.69 -21.94 -1.48
N ASN A 145 -13.89 -21.37 -1.57
CA ASN A 145 -14.96 -21.84 -2.45
C ASN A 145 -15.34 -20.86 -3.57
N GLY A 146 -14.64 -19.74 -3.73
CA GLY A 146 -15.09 -18.64 -4.59
C GLY A 146 -16.32 -17.97 -4.00
#